data_AF-A0A133ZDW6-F1
#
_entry.id   AF-A0A133ZDW6-F1
#
_cell.length_a   1.000
_cell.length_b   1.000
_cell.length_c   1.000
_cell.angle_alpha   90.00
_cell.angle_beta   90.00
_cell.angle_gamma   90.00
#
_symmetry.space_group_name_H-M   'P 1'
#
loop_
_entity.id
_entity.type
_entity.pdbx_description
1 polymer ?
#
loop_
_entity_poly.entity_id
_entity_poly.type
_entity_poly.pdbx_seq_one_letter_code
_entity_poly.pdbx_strand_id
1 'polypeptide(L)'
;MDDKFQPIVLNSQLGQTMEKFKNVELTPFTTPNLYPEFEMPELPEFEAIPLAEHIERTEEYQQQSLEMLKSINQNTANLYTLVDLISKSNEKQDEVLSLISEILTIAKAKEKREAESIFKRVMTKINDTVETADSTIKLVCWATEIYNMVLTMLPN
;
A
#
# COMPACT_ATOMS: atom_id res chain seq x y z
N MET A 1 -11.03 33.08 -52.06
CA MET A 1 -11.47 34.49 -52.10
C MET A 1 -11.84 34.84 -50.67
N ASP A 2 -10.90 35.36 -49.89
CA ASP A 2 -10.56 36.79 -49.74
C ASP A 2 -11.51 37.52 -48.76
N ASP A 3 -11.54 37.09 -47.50
CA ASP A 3 -12.05 37.95 -46.41
C ASP A 3 -10.95 38.94 -46.02
N LYS A 4 -10.76 39.95 -46.88
CA LYS A 4 -9.92 41.10 -46.58
C LYS A 4 -10.58 41.90 -45.47
N PHE A 5 -9.93 41.99 -44.31
CA PHE A 5 -10.26 42.96 -43.28
C PHE A 5 -10.34 44.36 -43.89
N GLN A 6 -11.54 44.94 -43.91
CA GLN A 6 -11.77 46.32 -44.32
C GLN A 6 -11.50 47.22 -43.11
N PRO A 7 -10.62 48.23 -43.21
CA PRO A 7 -10.40 49.17 -42.11
C PRO A 7 -11.68 49.96 -41.80
N ILE A 8 -11.89 50.25 -40.51
CA ILE A 8 -13.04 51.04 -40.03
C ILE A 8 -12.96 52.43 -40.66
N VAL A 9 -13.94 52.76 -41.51
CA VAL A 9 -13.97 54.05 -42.20
C VAL A 9 -14.32 55.15 -41.19
N LEU A 10 -13.54 56.23 -41.16
CA LEU A 10 -13.62 57.30 -40.14
C LEU A 10 -15.02 57.98 -40.08
N ASN A 11 -15.72 58.01 -41.20
CA ASN A 11 -17.07 58.54 -41.35
C ASN A 11 -18.19 57.54 -41.02
N SER A 12 -17.85 56.29 -40.66
CA SER A 12 -18.82 55.32 -40.13
C SER A 12 -19.32 55.73 -38.75
N GLN A 13 -20.53 55.28 -38.39
CA GLN A 13 -21.14 55.56 -37.09
C GLN A 13 -20.25 55.08 -35.92
N LEU A 14 -19.56 53.95 -36.10
CA LEU A 14 -18.59 53.43 -35.15
C LEU A 14 -17.34 54.33 -35.04
N GLY A 15 -16.81 54.80 -36.17
CA GLY A 15 -15.66 55.72 -36.22
C GLY A 15 -15.93 57.06 -35.52
N GLN A 16 -17.10 57.65 -35.75
CA GLN A 16 -17.52 58.89 -35.08
C GLN A 16 -17.75 58.69 -33.57
N THR A 17 -18.20 57.50 -33.17
CA THR A 17 -18.41 57.17 -31.76
C THR A 17 -17.08 57.06 -31.02
N MET A 18 -16.08 56.42 -31.63
CA MET A 18 -14.73 56.27 -31.05
C MET A 18 -14.00 57.61 -30.87
N GLU A 19 -14.14 58.56 -31.81
CA GLU A 19 -13.56 59.91 -31.66
C GLU A 19 -14.17 60.70 -30.49
N LYS A 20 -15.45 60.50 -30.16
CA LYS A 20 -16.08 61.13 -29.00
C LYS A 20 -15.49 60.64 -27.66
N PHE A 21 -15.02 59.40 -27.61
CA PHE A 21 -14.41 58.83 -26.40
C PHE A 21 -12.93 59.18 -26.22
N LYS A 22 -12.27 59.65 -27.29
CA LYS A 22 -10.84 60.00 -27.28
C LYS A 22 -10.52 61.23 -26.44
N ASN A 23 -11.51 62.13 -26.27
CA ASN A 23 -11.37 63.39 -25.55
C ASN A 23 -11.98 63.36 -24.14
N VAL A 24 -12.29 62.16 -23.61
CA VAL A 24 -12.78 62.03 -22.24
C VAL A 24 -11.57 61.98 -21.30
N GLU A 25 -11.29 63.11 -20.64
CA GLU A 25 -10.32 63.15 -19.55
C GLU A 25 -10.83 62.31 -18.37
N LEU A 26 -10.11 61.24 -18.05
CA LEU A 26 -10.37 60.43 -16.87
C LEU A 26 -9.89 61.21 -15.64
N THR A 27 -10.80 61.87 -14.93
CA THR A 27 -10.52 62.41 -13.60
C THR A 27 -10.24 61.25 -12.63
N PRO A 28 -9.17 61.30 -11.81
CA PRO A 28 -8.93 60.25 -10.83
C PRO A 28 -10.05 60.23 -9.78
N PHE A 29 -10.75 59.09 -9.68
CA PHE A 29 -11.69 58.83 -8.61
C PHE A 29 -10.93 58.75 -7.28
N THR A 30 -11.30 59.60 -6.31
CA THR A 30 -10.93 59.40 -4.90
C THR A 30 -12.13 58.81 -4.17
N THR A 31 -11.97 57.61 -3.62
CA THR A 31 -13.03 56.94 -2.85
C THR A 31 -12.95 57.36 -1.36
N PRO A 32 -14.06 57.70 -0.71
CA PRO A 32 -14.07 57.89 0.74
C PRO A 32 -13.89 56.54 1.44
N ASN A 33 -12.99 56.47 2.43
CA ASN A 33 -12.76 55.26 3.22
C ASN A 33 -13.96 55.02 4.17
N LEU A 34 -14.75 53.99 3.89
CA LEU A 34 -16.03 53.68 4.57
C LEU A 34 -15.94 52.47 5.53
N TYR A 35 -14.75 51.94 5.81
CA TYR A 35 -14.58 50.78 6.68
C TYR A 35 -13.91 51.21 8.01
N PRO A 36 -14.56 51.01 9.18
CA PRO A 36 -13.86 51.13 10.44
C PRO A 36 -12.77 50.06 10.49
N GLU A 37 -11.56 50.45 10.90
CA GLU A 37 -10.43 49.53 11.10
C GLU A 37 -10.85 48.43 12.08
N PHE A 38 -11.09 47.24 11.55
CA PHE A 38 -11.34 46.04 12.35
C PHE A 38 -9.97 45.45 12.67
N GLU A 39 -9.48 45.67 13.89
CA GLU A 39 -8.25 45.02 14.36
C GLU A 39 -8.48 43.50 14.38
N MET A 40 -7.77 42.79 13.51
CA MET A 40 -7.81 41.33 13.48
C MET A 40 -7.11 40.81 14.75
N PRO A 41 -7.74 39.92 15.54
CA PRO A 41 -7.04 39.27 16.64
C PRO A 41 -5.85 38.48 16.07
N GLU A 42 -4.66 38.66 16.65
CA GLU A 42 -3.50 37.85 16.32
C GLU A 42 -3.81 36.38 16.64
N LEU A 43 -3.94 35.56 15.60
CA LEU A 43 -4.07 34.12 15.77
C LEU A 43 -2.72 33.58 16.25
N PRO A 44 -2.68 32.64 17.21
CA PRO A 44 -1.43 32.01 17.63
C PRO A 44 -0.76 31.36 16.41
N GLU A 45 0.53 31.64 16.22
CA GLU A 45 1.35 30.98 15.19
C GLU A 45 1.29 29.46 15.39
N PHE A 46 0.70 28.75 14.44
CA PHE A 46 0.81 27.30 14.40
C PHE A 46 2.13 26.95 13.71
N GLU A 47 2.98 26.14 14.35
CA GLU A 47 4.08 25.49 13.65
C GLU A 47 3.50 24.55 12.59
N ALA A 48 3.73 24.87 11.32
CA ALA A 48 3.38 23.96 10.23
C ALA A 48 4.20 22.68 10.41
N ILE A 49 3.53 21.57 10.71
CA ILE A 49 4.22 20.27 10.73
C ILE A 49 4.78 20.06 9.31
N PRO A 50 6.09 19.77 9.14
CA PRO A 50 6.69 19.64 7.82
C PRO A 50 5.91 18.59 7.02
N LEU A 51 5.28 19.00 5.92
CA LEU A 51 4.44 18.12 5.09
C LEU A 51 5.20 16.84 4.68
N ALA A 52 6.52 16.94 4.51
CA ALA A 52 7.41 15.81 4.25
C ALA A 52 7.39 14.76 5.37
N GLU A 53 7.43 15.16 6.65
CA GLU A 53 7.43 14.23 7.79
C GLU A 53 6.09 13.49 7.89
N HIS A 54 4.97 14.18 7.62
CA HIS A 54 3.66 13.53 7.58
C HIS A 54 3.54 12.52 6.44
N ILE A 55 4.10 12.83 5.28
CA ILE A 55 4.10 11.92 4.13
C ILE A 55 4.94 10.68 4.46
N GLU A 56 6.16 10.86 4.97
CA GLU A 56 7.06 9.78 5.35
C GLU A 56 6.44 8.84 6.39
N ARG A 57 5.91 9.38 7.50
CA ARG A 57 5.22 8.56 8.52
C ARG A 57 4.01 7.82 7.97
N THR A 58 3.30 8.41 7.01
CA THR A 58 2.14 7.78 6.39
C THR A 58 2.55 6.63 5.48
N GLU A 59 3.62 6.80 4.70
CA GLU A 59 4.19 5.76 3.85
C GLU A 59 4.73 4.59 4.68
N GLU A 60 5.47 4.87 5.75
CA GLU A 60 5.97 3.86 6.69
C GLU A 60 4.81 3.05 7.30
N TYR A 61 3.77 3.73 7.78
CA TYR A 61 2.59 3.08 8.35
C TYR A 61 1.88 2.19 7.32
N GLN A 62 1.72 2.67 6.09
CA GLN A 62 1.11 1.89 5.01
C GLN A 62 1.95 0.66 4.67
N GLN A 63 3.27 0.79 4.65
CA GLN A 63 4.18 -0.31 4.38
C GLN A 63 4.13 -1.37 5.49
N GLN A 64 4.18 -0.96 6.76
CA GLN A 64 4.04 -1.85 7.91
C GLN A 64 2.67 -2.55 7.92
N SER A 65 1.61 -1.81 7.61
CA SER A 65 0.25 -2.38 7.51
C SER A 65 0.16 -3.42 6.38
N LEU A 66 0.76 -3.14 5.22
CA LEU A 66 0.79 -4.07 4.10
C LEU A 66 1.60 -5.32 4.42
N GLU A 67 2.74 -5.17 5.07
CA GLU A 67 3.57 -6.28 5.52
C GLU A 67 2.79 -7.16 6.51
N MET A 68 2.14 -6.56 7.51
CA MET A 68 1.30 -7.27 8.46
C MET A 68 0.15 -8.01 7.78
N LEU A 69 -0.55 -7.37 6.83
CA LEU A 69 -1.63 -8.00 6.07
C LEU A 69 -1.13 -9.17 5.21
N LYS A 70 0.05 -9.05 4.60
CA LYS A 70 0.70 -10.15 3.86
C LYS A 70 1.05 -11.30 4.80
N SER A 71 1.61 -11.03 5.96
CA SER A 71 1.90 -12.04 6.97
C SER A 71 0.63 -12.75 7.46
N ILE A 72 -0.46 -12.01 7.69
CA ILE A 72 -1.77 -12.60 8.04
C ILE A 72 -2.29 -13.50 6.91
N ASN A 73 -2.23 -13.01 5.67
CA ASN A 73 -2.69 -13.76 4.50
C ASN A 73 -1.90 -15.06 4.33
N GLN A 74 -0.56 -15.00 4.43
CA GLN A 74 0.31 -16.18 4.38
C GLN A 74 0.00 -17.17 5.51
N ASN A 75 -0.09 -16.69 6.75
CA ASN A 75 -0.43 -17.53 7.90
C ASN A 75 -1.80 -18.22 7.77
N THR A 76 -2.79 -17.53 7.19
CA THR A 76 -4.16 -18.05 7.07
C THR A 76 -4.35 -18.96 5.85
N ALA A 77 -3.64 -18.70 4.74
CA ALA A 77 -3.62 -19.56 3.56
C ALA A 77 -3.14 -20.97 3.90
N ASN A 78 -2.16 -21.08 4.79
CA ASN A 78 -1.63 -22.36 5.25
C ASN A 78 -2.67 -23.26 5.93
N LEU A 79 -3.62 -22.68 6.68
CA LEU A 79 -4.66 -23.47 7.36
C LEU A 79 -5.66 -24.09 6.38
N TYR A 80 -6.04 -23.38 5.32
CA TYR A 80 -6.90 -23.93 4.27
C TYR A 80 -6.21 -25.08 3.54
N THR A 81 -4.90 -24.98 3.31
CA THR A 81 -4.11 -26.06 2.72
C THR A 81 -4.12 -27.32 3.58
N LEU A 82 -4.06 -27.22 4.91
CA LEU A 82 -4.16 -28.39 5.80
C LEU A 82 -5.52 -29.07 5.70
N VAL A 83 -6.60 -28.30 5.70
CA VAL A 83 -7.97 -28.84 5.58
C VAL A 83 -8.17 -29.50 4.21
N ASP A 84 -7.64 -28.90 3.13
CA ASP A 84 -7.66 -29.48 1.77
C ASP A 84 -6.89 -30.81 1.70
N LEU A 85 -5.70 -30.87 2.29
CA LEU A 85 -4.87 -32.09 2.33
C LEU A 85 -5.52 -33.21 3.13
N ILE A 86 -6.07 -32.91 4.31
CA ILE A 86 -6.74 -33.89 5.16
C ILE A 86 -8.01 -34.40 4.46
N SER A 87 -8.83 -33.52 3.91
CA SER A 87 -10.10 -33.90 3.27
C SER A 87 -9.93 -34.74 2.00
N LYS A 88 -8.84 -34.55 1.24
CA LYS A 88 -8.56 -35.31 0.01
C LYS A 88 -7.87 -36.65 0.25
N SER A 89 -7.15 -36.82 1.36
CA SER A 89 -6.32 -38.00 1.61
C SER A 89 -7.05 -39.11 2.39
N ASN A 90 -8.25 -39.52 1.96
CA ASN A 90 -9.16 -40.37 2.76
C ASN A 90 -8.55 -41.71 3.26
N GLU A 91 -7.58 -42.29 2.55
CA GLU A 91 -6.86 -43.52 2.97
C GLU A 91 -5.59 -43.27 3.78
N LYS A 92 -4.99 -42.08 3.70
CA LYS A 92 -3.73 -41.72 4.40
C LYS A 92 -3.89 -40.53 5.33
N GLN A 93 -5.11 -40.20 5.77
CA GLN A 93 -5.38 -39.04 6.64
C GLN A 93 -4.54 -39.07 7.90
N ASP A 94 -4.39 -40.25 8.52
CA ASP A 94 -3.59 -40.42 9.73
C ASP A 94 -2.10 -40.16 9.47
N GLU A 95 -1.58 -40.56 8.31
CA GLU A 95 -0.19 -40.31 7.92
C GLU A 95 0.05 -38.83 7.59
N VAL A 96 -0.89 -38.18 6.90
CA VAL A 96 -0.86 -36.75 6.60
C VAL A 96 -0.98 -35.94 7.90
N LEU A 97 -1.85 -36.33 8.83
CA LEU A 97 -1.99 -35.67 10.13
C LEU A 97 -0.72 -35.85 10.99
N SER A 98 -0.09 -37.02 10.91
CA SER A 98 1.20 -37.29 11.54
C SER A 98 2.30 -36.38 10.96
N LEU A 99 2.37 -36.25 9.63
CA LEU A 99 3.27 -35.31 8.95
C LEU A 99 3.04 -33.86 9.40
N ILE A 100 1.79 -33.43 9.48
CA ILE A 100 1.41 -32.09 9.94
C ILE A 100 1.88 -31.85 11.38
N SER A 101 1.67 -32.83 12.26
CA SER A 101 2.11 -32.75 13.66
C SER A 101 3.64 -32.69 13.79
N GLU A 102 4.34 -33.41 12.92
CA GLU A 102 5.80 -33.45 12.90
C GLU A 102 6.39 -32.16 12.32
N ILE A 103 5.75 -31.57 11.31
CA ILE A 103 6.06 -30.22 10.81
C ILE A 103 5.91 -29.19 11.95
N LEU A 104 4.81 -29.23 12.71
CA LEU A 104 4.62 -28.35 13.87
C LEU A 104 5.62 -28.61 15.01
N THR A 105 6.28 -29.77 15.03
CA THR A 105 7.33 -30.06 16.01
C THR A 105 8.62 -29.28 15.69
N ILE A 106 8.85 -28.88 14.43
CA ILE A 106 9.94 -27.97 14.06
C ILE A 106 9.83 -26.67 14.85
N ALA A 107 8.61 -26.15 15.02
CA ALA A 107 8.33 -24.92 15.78
C ALA A 107 8.73 -24.98 17.26
N LYS A 108 8.97 -26.19 17.80
CA LYS A 108 9.33 -26.42 19.20
C LYS A 108 10.83 -26.65 19.41
N ALA A 109 11.63 -26.66 18.35
CA ALA A 109 13.07 -26.88 18.45
C ALA A 109 13.73 -25.79 19.31
N LYS A 110 14.71 -26.19 20.13
CA LYS A 110 15.43 -25.28 21.05
C LYS A 110 16.75 -24.78 20.48
N GLU A 111 17.27 -25.46 19.47
CA GLU A 111 18.54 -25.13 18.82
C GLU A 111 18.47 -25.40 17.32
N LYS A 112 19.28 -24.67 16.53
CA LYS A 112 19.24 -24.73 15.06
C LYS A 112 19.51 -26.14 14.52
N ARG A 113 20.42 -26.89 15.17
CA ARG A 113 20.73 -28.29 14.80
C ARG A 113 19.53 -29.22 14.98
N GLU A 114 18.78 -29.05 16.06
CA GLU A 114 17.55 -29.81 16.31
C GLU A 114 16.51 -29.50 15.24
N ALA A 115 16.29 -28.22 14.94
CA ALA A 115 15.38 -27.78 13.88
C ALA A 115 15.75 -28.40 12.52
N GLU A 116 17.04 -28.38 12.15
CA GLU A 116 17.54 -28.96 10.90
C GLU A 116 17.32 -30.49 10.85
N SER A 117 17.54 -31.19 11.96
CA SER A 117 17.33 -32.63 12.05
C SER A 117 15.85 -33.01 11.87
N ILE A 118 14.95 -32.29 12.54
CA ILE A 118 13.50 -32.51 12.42
C ILE A 118 13.05 -32.18 10.99
N PHE A 119 13.51 -31.07 10.42
CA PHE A 119 13.17 -30.67 9.05
C PHE A 119 13.59 -31.72 8.02
N LYS A 120 14.83 -32.25 8.09
CA LYS A 120 15.28 -33.33 7.20
C LYS A 120 14.40 -34.56 7.30
N ARG A 121 14.03 -34.97 8.53
CA ARG A 121 13.15 -36.12 8.75
C ARG A 121 11.76 -35.92 8.14
N VAL A 122 11.19 -34.74 8.32
CA VAL A 122 9.91 -34.34 7.71
C VAL A 122 9.99 -34.42 6.18
N MET A 123 11.05 -33.88 5.58
CA MET A 123 11.23 -33.92 4.12
C MET A 123 11.32 -35.33 3.56
N THR A 124 12.00 -36.25 4.26
CA THR A 124 12.01 -37.67 3.88
C THR A 124 10.61 -38.27 3.93
N LYS A 125 9.88 -38.07 5.04
CA LYS A 125 8.53 -38.64 5.19
C LYS A 125 7.52 -38.07 4.20
N ILE A 126 7.63 -36.80 3.83
CA ILE A 126 6.77 -36.21 2.78
C ILE A 126 6.95 -36.97 1.48
N ASN A 127 8.19 -37.28 1.10
CA ASN A 127 8.47 -38.03 -0.14
C ASN A 127 7.97 -39.49 -0.07
N ASP A 128 7.91 -40.09 1.12
CA ASP A 128 7.51 -41.50 1.30
C ASP A 128 5.97 -41.67 1.40
N THR A 129 5.27 -40.71 2.01
CA THR A 129 3.82 -40.80 2.29
C THR A 129 2.96 -40.23 1.17
N VAL A 130 3.40 -39.15 0.52
CA VAL A 130 2.58 -38.32 -0.35
C VAL A 130 2.86 -38.60 -1.82
N GLU A 131 1.83 -39.08 -2.52
CA GLU A 131 1.97 -39.55 -3.91
C GLU A 131 1.71 -38.45 -4.96
N THR A 132 0.93 -37.43 -4.60
CA THR A 132 0.58 -36.34 -5.53
C THR A 132 1.55 -35.18 -5.41
N ALA A 133 2.11 -34.75 -6.54
CA ALA A 133 3.03 -33.61 -6.59
C ALA A 133 2.46 -32.32 -5.96
N ASP A 134 1.16 -32.05 -6.13
CA ASP A 134 0.50 -30.88 -5.52
C ASP A 134 0.57 -30.92 -3.98
N SER A 135 0.22 -32.05 -3.37
CA SER A 135 0.27 -32.22 -1.92
C SER A 135 1.70 -32.19 -1.38
N THR A 136 2.66 -32.77 -2.12
CA THR A 136 4.09 -32.72 -1.79
C THR A 136 4.57 -31.27 -1.75
N ILE A 137 4.28 -30.48 -2.80
CA ILE A 137 4.66 -29.06 -2.87
C ILE A 137 4.08 -28.30 -1.68
N LYS A 138 2.79 -28.48 -1.38
CA LYS A 138 2.10 -27.81 -0.27
C LYS A 138 2.78 -28.09 1.09
N LEU A 139 3.06 -29.36 1.39
CA LEU A 139 3.70 -29.75 2.66
C LEU A 139 5.15 -29.29 2.75
N VAL A 140 5.90 -29.33 1.64
CA VAL A 140 7.29 -28.84 1.58
C VAL A 140 7.34 -27.33 1.79
N CYS A 141 6.49 -26.56 1.10
CA CYS A 141 6.39 -25.11 1.28
C CYS A 141 6.13 -24.76 2.75
N TRP A 142 5.16 -25.44 3.35
CA TRP A 142 4.79 -25.17 4.74
C TRP A 142 5.89 -25.56 5.75
N ALA A 143 6.52 -26.73 5.59
CA ALA A 143 7.65 -27.14 6.41
C ALA A 143 8.81 -26.14 6.32
N THR A 144 9.05 -25.59 5.13
CA THR A 144 10.11 -24.61 4.86
C THR A 144 9.82 -23.27 5.54
N GLU A 145 8.58 -22.80 5.48
CA GLU A 145 8.16 -21.57 6.15
C GLU A 145 8.35 -21.66 7.68
N ILE A 146 7.89 -22.75 8.29
CA ILE A 146 8.06 -22.97 9.74
C ILE A 146 9.54 -23.07 10.09
N TYR A 147 10.33 -23.82 9.32
CA TYR A 147 11.77 -23.93 9.54
C TYR A 147 12.47 -22.57 9.49
N ASN A 148 12.20 -21.77 8.46
CA ASN A 148 12.78 -20.43 8.32
C ASN A 148 12.38 -19.52 9.48
N MET A 149 11.11 -19.57 9.91
CA MET A 149 10.62 -18.83 11.07
C MET A 149 11.34 -19.23 12.36
N VAL A 150 11.57 -20.51 12.58
CA VAL A 150 12.29 -21.01 13.76
C VAL A 150 13.76 -20.57 13.74
N LEU A 151 14.42 -20.62 12.59
CA LEU A 151 15.81 -20.20 12.47
C LEU A 151 16.05 -18.73 12.80
N THR A 152 15.08 -17.84 12.53
CA THR A 152 15.19 -16.42 12.87
C THR A 152 14.96 -16.15 14.35
N MET A 153 14.22 -17.01 15.05
CA MET A 153 13.93 -16.89 16.48
C MET A 153 14.98 -17.56 17.38
N LEU A 154 15.72 -18.55 16.86
CA LEU A 154 16.72 -19.28 17.64
C LEU A 154 18.07 -18.55 17.69
N PRO A 155 18.74 -18.54 18.86
CA PRO A 155 20.07 -17.96 19.00
C PRO A 155 21.08 -18.67 18.07
N ASN A 156 22.10 -17.93 17.66
CA ASN A 156 23.18 -18.43 16.80
C ASN A 156 24.00 -19.54 17.46
#